data_AF-A0A7X2MUF0-F1
#
_entry.id   AF-A0A7X2MUF0-F1
#
_cell.length_a   1.000
_cell.length_b   1.000
_cell.length_c   1.000
_cell.angle_alpha   90.00
_cell.angle_beta   90.00
_cell.angle_gamma   90.00
#
_symmetry.space_group_name_H-M   'P 1'
#
loop_
_entity.id
_entity.type
_entity.pdbx_description
1 polymer ?
#
loop_
_entity_poly.entity_id
_entity_poly.type
_entity_poly.pdbx_seq_one_letter_code
_entity_poly.pdbx_strand_id
1 'polypeptide(L)' 'EKQGLYVDSLEELYKKSDIITLHVPLFDSNKHMINDQAIEQMKDGVYIINCARGELIDTNALIKGLDSGKIAGAGLDVLD' A
#
# COMPACT_ATOMS: atom_id res chain seq x y z
N GLU A 1 -6.30 -6.12 26.20
CA GLU A 1 -6.28 -5.20 25.03
C GLU A 1 -5.20 -5.65 24.06
N LYS A 2 -5.46 -5.62 22.75
CA LYS A 2 -4.38 -5.75 21.77
C LYS A 2 -3.66 -4.41 21.74
N GLN A 3 -2.44 -4.35 22.26
CA GLN A 3 -1.56 -3.19 22.07
C GLN A 3 -1.21 -3.11 20.58
N GLY A 4 -1.31 -1.91 19.99
CA GLY A 4 -0.86 -1.67 18.63
C GLY A 4 0.64 -1.93 18.54
N LEU A 5 1.05 -2.77 17.58
CA LEU A 5 2.45 -2.97 17.27
C LEU A 5 2.90 -1.83 16.37
N TYR A 6 3.94 -1.13 16.80
CA TYR A 6 4.62 -0.14 15.98
C TYR A 6 5.85 -0.81 15.36
N VAL A 7 6.13 -0.45 14.12
CA VAL A 7 7.35 -0.85 13.40
C VAL A 7 8.17 0.39 13.12
N ASP A 8 9.49 0.24 13.08
CA ASP A 8 10.41 1.38 12.99
C ASP A 8 10.58 1.86 11.54
N SER A 9 10.03 1.14 10.55
CA SER A 9 10.13 1.49 9.13
C SER A 9 8.95 1.01 8.28
N LEU A 10 8.73 1.68 7.14
CA LEU A 10 7.76 1.22 6.13
C LEU A 10 8.16 -0.10 5.48
N GLU A 11 9.47 -0.34 5.29
CA GLU A 11 9.97 -1.61 4.76
C GLU A 11 9.52 -2.80 5.63
N GLU A 12 9.64 -2.66 6.96
CA GLU A 12 9.18 -3.67 7.89
C GLU A 12 7.67 -3.87 7.82
N LEU A 13 6.91 -2.78 7.67
CA LEU A 13 5.46 -2.83 7.46
C LEU A 13 5.11 -3.61 6.20
N TYR A 14 5.74 -3.30 5.06
CA TYR A 14 5.48 -3.94 3.77
C TYR A 14 5.76 -5.44 3.82
N LYS A 15 6.91 -5.84 4.36
CA LYS A 15 7.33 -7.25 4.44
C LYS A 15 6.44 -8.11 5.34
N LYS A 16 5.81 -7.51 6.36
CA LYS A 16 5.04 -8.25 7.37
C LYS A 16 3.53 -8.22 7.15
N SER A 17 3.01 -7.27 6.40
CA SER A 17 1.56 -7.05 6.27
C SER A 17 0.92 -7.94 5.19
N ASP A 18 -0.14 -8.64 5.56
CA ASP A 18 -1.01 -9.35 4.61
C ASP A 18 -2.07 -8.40 4.00
N ILE A 19 -2.43 -7.36 4.75
CA ILE A 19 -3.36 -6.29 4.35
C ILE A 19 -2.73 -4.95 4.74
N ILE A 20 -2.68 -4.01 3.81
CA ILE A 20 -2.20 -2.64 4.02
C ILE A 20 -3.36 -1.67 3.80
N THR A 21 -3.60 -0.79 4.76
CA THR A 21 -4.62 0.28 4.66
C THR A 21 -4.00 1.65 4.88
N LEU A 22 -4.33 2.60 4.03
CA LEU A 22 -3.77 3.96 4.04
C LEU A 22 -4.63 4.91 4.87
N HIS A 23 -4.07 5.43 5.97
CA HIS A 23 -4.69 6.43 6.84
C HIS A 23 -3.76 7.62 7.06
N VAL A 24 -3.27 8.19 5.97
CA VAL A 24 -2.35 9.33 5.98
C VAL A 24 -2.85 10.45 5.08
N PRO A 25 -2.60 11.72 5.43
CA PRO A 25 -2.80 12.82 4.50
C PRO A 25 -1.82 12.72 3.32
N LEU A 26 -2.14 13.37 2.20
CA LEU A 26 -1.25 13.50 1.05
C LEU A 26 -0.33 14.71 1.23
N PHE A 27 0.95 14.50 1.01
CA PHE A 27 2.02 15.48 0.94
C PHE A 27 2.94 15.15 -0.24
N ASP A 28 3.73 16.12 -0.71
CA ASP A 28 4.72 15.88 -1.76
C ASP A 28 5.72 14.76 -1.39
N SER A 29 5.98 14.57 -0.09
CA SER A 29 6.91 13.56 0.42
C SER A 29 6.36 12.13 0.42
N ASN A 30 5.03 11.95 0.35
CA ASN A 30 4.39 10.62 0.35
C ASN A 30 3.50 10.37 -0.87
N LYS A 31 3.53 11.29 -1.84
CA LYS A 31 2.96 11.06 -3.15
C LYS A 31 3.59 9.81 -3.78
N HIS A 32 2.74 8.91 -4.27
CA HIS A 32 3.12 7.60 -4.80
C HIS A 32 3.98 6.78 -3.80
N MET A 33 3.68 6.87 -2.50
CA MET A 33 4.37 6.03 -1.50
C MET A 33 4.13 4.53 -1.72
N ILE A 34 3.01 4.17 -2.34
CA ILE A 34 2.75 2.83 -2.87
C ILE A 34 3.09 2.84 -4.36
N ASN A 35 4.35 2.53 -4.68
CA ASN A 35 4.89 2.44 -6.05
C ASN A 35 5.47 1.04 -6.32
N ASP A 36 6.07 0.84 -7.49
CA ASP A 36 6.67 -0.45 -7.90
C ASP A 36 7.67 -0.99 -6.84
N GLN A 37 8.54 -0.12 -6.29
CA GLN A 37 9.53 -0.51 -5.28
C GLN A 37 8.87 -0.88 -3.93
N ALA A 38 7.81 -0.19 -3.53
CA ALA A 38 7.06 -0.52 -2.33
C ALA A 38 6.36 -1.87 -2.48
N ILE A 39 5.70 -2.09 -3.62
CA ILE A 39 4.94 -3.31 -3.93
C ILE A 39 5.87 -4.53 -3.98
N GLU A 40 7.07 -4.41 -4.54
CA GLU A 40 8.04 -5.50 -4.59
C GLU A 40 8.41 -6.03 -3.19
N GLN A 41 8.46 -5.14 -2.20
CA GLN A 41 8.77 -5.48 -0.80
C GLN A 41 7.61 -6.13 -0.05
N MET A 42 6.39 -6.05 -0.58
CA MET A 42 5.20 -6.62 0.06
C MET A 42 5.20 -8.14 -0.04
N LYS A 43 4.36 -8.78 0.78
CA LYS A 43 4.03 -10.20 0.60
C LYS A 43 3.34 -10.43 -0.74
N ASP A 44 3.54 -11.61 -1.31
CA ASP A 44 2.75 -12.06 -2.46
C ASP A 44 1.29 -12.28 -2.03
N GLY A 45 0.35 -11.79 -2.83
CA GLY A 45 -1.08 -11.84 -2.52
C GLY A 45 -1.53 -10.82 -1.47
N VAL A 46 -0.78 -9.73 -1.28
CA VAL A 46 -1.17 -8.64 -0.38
C VAL A 46 -2.46 -7.96 -0.84
N TYR A 47 -3.28 -7.49 0.12
CA TYR A 47 -4.43 -6.61 -0.17
C TYR A 47 -4.10 -5.16 0.17
N ILE A 48 -4.52 -4.23 -0.69
CA ILE A 48 -4.34 -2.79 -0.48
C ILE A 48 -5.69 -2.10 -0.35
N ILE A 49 -5.86 -1.26 0.68
CA ILE A 49 -7.07 -0.46 0.91
C ILE A 49 -6.69 1.02 0.96
N ASN A 50 -7.37 1.85 0.17
CA ASN A 50 -7.18 3.30 0.17
C ASN A 50 -8.51 4.04 0.23
N CYS A 51 -8.78 4.65 1.39
CA CYS A 51 -9.86 5.62 1.58
C CYS A 51 -9.32 7.02 1.90
N ALA A 52 -8.04 7.28 1.64
CA ALA A 52 -7.38 8.54 1.95
C ALA A 52 -7.33 9.46 0.71
N ARG A 53 -6.32 9.31 -0.15
CA ARG A 53 -6.14 10.11 -1.38
C ARG A 53 -5.59 9.22 -2.49
N GLY A 54 -6.08 9.39 -3.73
CA GLY A 54 -5.69 8.58 -4.89
C GLY A 54 -4.17 8.60 -5.11
N GLU A 55 -3.59 9.81 -5.15
CA GLU A 55 -2.15 10.06 -5.38
C GLU A 55 -1.19 9.47 -4.33
N LEU A 56 -1.67 8.78 -3.30
CA LEU A 56 -0.79 7.98 -2.41
C LEU A 56 -0.33 6.68 -3.11
N ILE A 57 -1.06 6.23 -4.12
CA ILE A 57 -0.77 5.04 -4.90
C ILE A 57 -0.40 5.45 -6.32
N ASP A 58 0.68 4.90 -6.85
CA ASP A 58 0.94 4.93 -8.28
C ASP A 58 0.02 3.92 -8.97
N THR A 59 -0.97 4.43 -9.70
CA THR A 59 -1.99 3.61 -10.38
C THR A 59 -1.38 2.61 -11.37
N ASN A 60 -0.28 2.93 -12.04
CA ASN A 60 0.37 1.98 -12.95
C ASN A 60 1.04 0.84 -12.19
N ALA A 61 1.68 1.14 -11.06
CA ALA A 61 2.29 0.13 -10.21
C ALA A 61 1.22 -0.80 -9.60
N LEU A 62 0.08 -0.24 -9.18
CA LEU A 62 -1.06 -1.01 -8.69
C LEU A 62 -1.59 -1.98 -9.75
N ILE A 63 -1.81 -1.50 -10.98
CA ILE A 63 -2.30 -2.34 -12.09
C ILE A 63 -1.33 -3.49 -12.37
N LYS A 64 -0.02 -3.22 -12.51
CA LYS A 64 0.99 -4.28 -12.68
C LYS A 64 0.98 -5.28 -11.53
N GLY A 65 0.83 -4.79 -10.30
CA GLY A 65 0.78 -5.64 -9.10
C GLY A 65 -0.43 -6.56 -9.10
N LEU A 66 -1.59 -6.07 -9.54
CA LEU A 66 -2.81 -6.88 -9.70
C LEU A 66 -2.66 -7.89 -10.84
N ASP A 67 -2.20 -7.46 -12.02
CA ASP A 67 -2.03 -8.32 -13.20
C ASP A 67 -1.05 -9.47 -12.95
N SER A 68 0.03 -9.20 -12.19
CA SER A 68 1.02 -10.22 -11.82
C SER A 68 0.57 -11.14 -10.68
N GLY A 69 -0.52 -10.81 -9.98
CA GLY A 69 -0.95 -11.50 -8.77
C GLY A 69 -0.10 -11.19 -7.53
N LYS A 70 0.86 -10.27 -7.62
CA LYS A 70 1.61 -9.75 -6.46
C LYS A 70 0.64 -9.13 -5.45
N ILE A 71 -0.36 -8.41 -5.95
CA ILE A 71 -1.48 -7.85 -5.19
C ILE A 71 -2.71 -8.72 -5.48
N ALA A 72 -3.31 -9.31 -4.44
CA ALA A 72 -4.49 -10.16 -4.59
C ALA A 72 -5.77 -9.36 -4.84
N GLY A 73 -5.82 -8.12 -4.37
CA GLY A 73 -6.95 -7.23 -4.58
C GLY A 73 -6.73 -5.85 -3.98
N ALA A 74 -7.50 -4.88 -4.48
CA ALA A 74 -7.47 -3.51 -4.01
C ALA A 74 -8.90 -2.99 -3.72
N GLY A 75 -9.07 -2.33 -2.58
CA GLY A 75 -10.29 -1.60 -2.23
C GLY A 75 -10.02 -0.09 -2.26
N LEU A 76 -10.61 0.62 -3.21
CA LEU A 76 -10.37 2.05 -3.44
C LEU A 76 -11.67 2.83 -3.33
N ASP A 77 -11.72 3.83 -2.44
CA ASP A 77 -12.80 4.83 -2.36
C ASP A 77 -12.44 6.12 -3.13
N VAL A 78 -11.16 6.26 -3.49
CA VAL A 78 -10.57 7.44 -4.14
C VAL A 78 -9.71 7.02 -5.32
N LEU A 79 -9.69 7.86 -6.36
CA LEU A 79 -8.89 7.70 -7.58
C LEU A 79 -8.17 9.03 -7.86
N ASP A 80 -7.07 8.98 -8.61
CA ASP A 80 -6.29 10.15 -9.05
C ASP A 80 -6.57 10.55 -10.52
#